data_AF-A0A1H1RDP7-F1
#
_entry.id   AF-A0A1H1RDP7-F1
#
_cell.length_a   1.000
_cell.length_b   1.000
_cell.length_c   1.000
_cell.angle_alpha   90.00
_cell.angle_beta   90.00
_cell.angle_gamma   90.00
#
_symmetry.space_group_name_H-M   'P 1'
#
loop_
_entity.id
_entity.type
_entity.pdbx_description
1 polymer ?
#
loop_
_entity_poly.entity_id
_entity_poly.type
_entity_poly.pdbx_seq_one_letter_code
_entity_poly.pdbx_strand_id
1 'polypeptide(L)'
;MKWNWGKGIVVGLSLFMGFILYLVITLSTNNKYSFDLVTEEYYAKEMAYQTEIDAEKNTHNLTSKIMGQRTAAGWMLSFPEELHYSLVKGTVTLYRPSNEKLDFELPLSLNESKMLIPANKMIDGRWNIIISFNQNGEEYLYKKSITY
;
A
#
# COMPACT_ATOMS: atom_id res chain seq x y z
N MET A 1 -10.49 43.19 -52.07
CA MET A 1 -9.09 43.38 -51.61
C MET A 1 -8.25 42.20 -52.06
N LYS A 2 -7.04 42.42 -52.62
CA LYS A 2 -6.15 41.31 -53.03
C LYS A 2 -5.60 40.61 -51.78
N TRP A 3 -5.88 39.31 -51.68
CA TRP A 3 -5.27 38.41 -50.70
C TRP A 3 -3.78 38.33 -51.03
N ASN A 4 -2.93 38.63 -50.05
CA ASN A 4 -1.49 38.52 -50.21
C ASN A 4 -0.95 37.55 -49.15
N TRP A 5 0.22 37.00 -49.42
CA TRP A 5 0.83 35.97 -48.58
C TRP A 5 1.04 36.44 -47.13
N GLY A 6 1.40 37.72 -46.93
CA GLY A 6 1.51 38.33 -45.59
C GLY A 6 0.20 38.37 -44.80
N LYS A 7 -0.95 38.65 -45.44
CA LYS A 7 -2.26 38.60 -44.79
C LYS A 7 -2.61 37.18 -44.34
N GLY A 8 -2.24 36.16 -45.11
CA GLY A 8 -2.41 34.76 -44.73
C GLY A 8 -1.67 34.40 -43.44
N ILE A 9 -0.43 34.88 -43.27
CA ILE A 9 0.37 34.66 -42.06
C ILE A 9 -0.27 35.34 -40.85
N VAL A 10 -0.70 36.59 -40.99
CA VAL A 10 -1.33 37.34 -39.88
C VAL A 10 -2.64 36.68 -39.43
N VAL A 11 -3.45 36.21 -40.37
CA VAL A 11 -4.70 35.48 -40.07
C VAL A 11 -4.39 34.15 -39.37
N GLY A 12 -3.40 33.39 -39.85
CA GLY A 12 -2.99 32.12 -39.23
C GLY A 12 -2.50 32.30 -37.79
N LEU A 13 -1.66 33.32 -37.54
CA LEU A 13 -1.18 33.65 -36.20
C LEU A 13 -2.31 34.08 -35.27
N SER A 14 -3.24 34.91 -35.77
CA SER A 14 -4.38 35.37 -34.97
C SER A 14 -5.32 34.22 -34.60
N LEU A 15 -5.56 33.29 -35.52
CA LEU A 15 -6.35 32.08 -35.24
C LEU A 15 -5.63 31.15 -34.24
N PHE A 16 -4.32 30.98 -34.37
CA PHE A 16 -3.55 30.18 -33.42
C PHE A 16 -3.57 30.78 -32.01
N MET A 17 -3.35 32.09 -31.89
CA MET A 17 -3.48 32.80 -30.62
C MET A 17 -4.88 32.66 -30.01
N GLY A 18 -5.92 32.80 -30.83
CA GLY A 18 -7.31 32.59 -30.40
C GLY A 18 -7.56 31.17 -29.92
N PHE A 19 -7.02 30.16 -30.60
CA PHE A 19 -7.11 28.76 -30.19
C PHE A 19 -6.41 28.49 -28.86
N ILE A 20 -5.19 29.00 -28.67
CA ILE A 20 -4.47 28.87 -27.39
C ILE A 20 -5.25 29.55 -26.24
N LEU A 21 -5.75 30.76 -26.46
CA LEU A 21 -6.54 31.48 -25.45
C LEU A 21 -7.85 30.74 -25.13
N TYR A 22 -8.52 30.17 -26.13
CA TYR A 22 -9.70 29.35 -25.93
C TYR A 22 -9.40 28.12 -25.05
N LEU A 23 -8.28 27.42 -25.31
CA LEU A 23 -7.85 26.30 -24.48
C LEU A 23 -7.55 26.74 -23.05
N VAL A 24 -6.81 27.84 -22.85
CA VAL A 24 -6.47 28.36 -21.52
C VAL A 24 -7.71 28.73 -20.73
N ILE A 25 -8.65 29.47 -21.32
CA ILE A 25 -9.89 29.86 -20.63
C ILE A 25 -10.74 28.62 -20.30
N THR A 26 -10.86 27.70 -21.25
CA THR A 26 -11.66 26.47 -21.05
C THR A 26 -11.08 25.60 -19.94
N LEU A 27 -9.76 25.42 -19.89
CA LEU A 27 -9.10 24.62 -18.87
C LEU A 27 -9.09 25.32 -17.50
N SER A 28 -8.91 26.65 -17.46
CA SER A 28 -8.84 27.41 -16.20
C SER A 28 -10.20 27.69 -15.56
N THR A 29 -11.29 27.79 -16.33
CA THR A 29 -12.63 28.12 -15.81
C THR A 29 -13.52 26.89 -15.59
N ASN A 30 -13.21 25.77 -16.24
CA ASN A 30 -14.01 24.56 -16.12
C ASN A 30 -13.43 23.63 -15.04
N ASN A 31 -13.99 23.71 -13.83
CA ASN A 31 -13.66 22.83 -12.69
C ASN A 31 -13.83 21.32 -12.96
N LYS A 32 -14.35 20.90 -14.11
CA LYS A 32 -14.34 19.48 -14.53
C LYS A 32 -12.95 18.98 -14.94
N TYR A 33 -11.98 19.87 -15.17
CA TYR A 33 -10.57 19.55 -15.41
C TYR A 33 -9.71 19.89 -14.19
N SER A 34 -10.25 19.70 -12.98
CA SER A 34 -9.43 19.51 -11.79
C SER A 34 -8.63 18.22 -11.99
N PHE A 35 -7.53 18.32 -12.71
CA PHE A 35 -6.42 17.42 -12.50
C PHE A 35 -5.96 17.76 -11.09
N ASP A 36 -6.51 17.05 -10.09
CA ASP A 36 -5.73 16.76 -8.90
C ASP A 36 -4.45 16.16 -9.45
N LEU A 37 -3.40 16.99 -9.50
CA LEU A 37 -2.08 16.47 -9.73
C LEU A 37 -1.89 15.48 -8.61
N VAL A 38 -1.88 14.20 -9.00
CA VAL A 38 -1.43 13.04 -8.21
C VAL A 38 0.05 13.21 -7.85
N THR A 39 0.52 14.42 -7.57
CA THR A 39 1.87 14.73 -7.14
C THR A 39 1.98 14.53 -5.64
N GLU A 40 0.98 14.95 -4.87
CA GLU A 40 0.98 14.71 -3.42
C GLU A 40 0.84 13.21 -3.11
N GLU A 41 -0.08 12.51 -3.80
CA GLU A 41 -0.20 11.05 -3.69
C GLU A 41 1.03 10.30 -4.23
N TYR A 42 1.72 10.78 -5.27
CA TYR A 42 2.89 10.10 -5.81
C TYR A 42 4.06 10.12 -4.83
N TYR A 43 4.37 11.26 -4.20
CA TYR A 43 5.39 11.33 -3.15
C TYR A 43 4.95 10.58 -1.89
N ALA A 44 3.69 10.66 -1.50
CA ALA A 44 3.16 9.88 -0.38
C ALA A 44 3.29 8.36 -0.63
N LYS A 45 3.08 7.92 -1.87
CA LYS A 45 3.23 6.52 -2.28
C LYS A 45 4.68 6.05 -2.26
N GLU A 46 5.62 6.88 -2.72
CA GLU A 46 7.06 6.58 -2.64
C GLU A 46 7.53 6.49 -1.18
N MET A 47 7.13 7.43 -0.33
CA MET A 47 7.46 7.38 1.11
C MET A 47 6.86 6.16 1.79
N ALA A 48 5.58 5.86 1.55
CA ALA A 48 4.93 4.67 2.09
C ALA A 48 5.65 3.38 1.66
N TYR A 49 6.11 3.32 0.41
CA TYR A 49 6.87 2.18 -0.10
C TYR A 49 8.24 2.03 0.57
N GLN A 50 8.93 3.14 0.84
CA GLN A 50 10.21 3.11 1.56
C GLN A 50 10.01 2.66 3.01
N THR A 51 8.98 3.16 3.69
CA THR A 51 8.59 2.69 5.04
C THR A 51 8.32 1.19 5.05
N GLU A 52 7.62 0.67 4.04
CA GLU A 52 7.33 -0.75 3.90
C GLU A 52 8.61 -1.59 3.74
N ILE A 53 9.53 -1.14 2.88
CA ILE A 53 10.85 -1.79 2.69
C ILE A 53 11.64 -1.81 3.99
N ASP A 54 11.70 -0.68 4.70
CA ASP A 54 12.45 -0.56 5.94
C ASP A 54 11.84 -1.47 7.02
N ALA A 55 10.51 -1.55 7.10
CA ALA A 55 9.82 -2.45 8.03
C ALA A 55 10.05 -3.93 7.72
N GLU A 56 10.08 -4.32 6.43
CA GLU A 56 10.47 -5.68 6.03
C GLU A 56 11.91 -5.97 6.41
N LYS A 57 12.82 -5.03 6.16
CA LYS A 57 14.24 -5.15 6.49
C LYS A 57 14.45 -5.31 7.99
N ASN A 58 13.73 -4.55 8.83
CA ASN A 58 13.79 -4.67 10.28
C ASN A 58 13.40 -6.08 10.74
N THR A 59 12.33 -6.64 10.15
CA THR A 59 11.91 -8.02 10.43
C THR A 59 12.93 -9.04 9.95
N HIS A 60 13.57 -8.81 8.81
CA HIS A 60 14.62 -9.68 8.29
C HIS A 60 15.92 -9.65 9.10
N ASN A 61 16.18 -8.53 9.79
CA ASN A 61 17.35 -8.34 10.63
C ASN A 61 17.20 -8.95 12.03
N LEU A 62 16.00 -9.44 12.39
CA LEU A 62 15.78 -10.20 13.62
C LEU A 62 16.70 -11.44 13.63
N THR A 63 17.35 -11.70 14.76
CA THR A 63 18.26 -12.85 14.93
C THR A 63 17.53 -14.16 14.71
N SER A 64 16.27 -14.23 15.16
CA SER A 64 15.40 -15.37 14.92
C SER A 64 14.27 -15.01 13.96
N LYS A 65 13.85 -15.97 13.13
CA LYS A 65 12.75 -15.74 12.17
C LYS A 65 11.41 -16.07 12.80
N ILE A 66 10.38 -15.31 12.42
CA ILE A 66 8.99 -15.68 12.70
C ILE A 66 8.66 -16.98 11.96
N MET A 67 8.20 -17.98 12.72
CA MET A 67 7.85 -19.31 12.20
C MET A 67 6.35 -19.55 12.27
N GLY A 68 5.79 -20.14 11.23
CA GLY A 68 4.38 -20.54 11.18
C GLY A 68 4.25 -22.05 11.03
N GLN A 69 3.33 -22.66 11.78
CA GLN A 69 3.03 -24.10 11.69
C GLN A 69 1.54 -24.36 11.77
N ARG A 70 1.05 -25.31 10.95
CA ARG A 70 -0.31 -25.84 11.06
C ARG A 70 -0.44 -26.72 12.30
N THR A 71 -1.48 -26.47 13.08
CA THR A 71 -1.87 -27.26 14.26
C THR A 71 -3.34 -27.64 14.17
N ALA A 72 -3.79 -28.58 15.01
CA ALA A 72 -5.20 -28.97 15.06
C ALA A 72 -6.14 -27.81 15.45
N ALA A 73 -5.64 -26.83 16.21
CA ALA A 73 -6.40 -25.67 16.66
C ALA A 73 -6.39 -24.49 15.66
N GLY A 74 -5.54 -24.55 14.63
CA GLY A 74 -5.36 -23.47 13.68
C GLY A 74 -3.91 -23.27 13.24
N TRP A 75 -3.56 -22.05 12.82
CA TRP A 75 -2.20 -21.71 12.43
C TRP A 75 -1.45 -21.04 13.59
N MET A 76 -0.37 -21.67 14.03
CA MET A 76 0.45 -21.18 15.13
C MET A 76 1.61 -20.35 14.59
N LEU A 77 1.70 -19.09 14.98
CA LEU A 77 2.84 -18.22 14.75
C LEU A 77 3.73 -18.20 15.99
N SER A 78 5.03 -18.40 15.80
CA SER A 78 6.05 -18.30 16.85
C SER A 78 6.95 -17.10 16.54
N PHE A 79 7.12 -16.24 17.53
CA PHE A 79 7.87 -15.00 17.44
C PHE A 79 9.22 -15.14 18.15
N PRO A 80 10.25 -14.40 17.71
CA PRO A 80 11.56 -14.34 18.37
C PRO A 80 11.47 -13.92 19.84
N GLU A 81 12.34 -14.46 20.70
CA GLU A 81 12.46 -14.05 22.11
C GLU A 81 13.11 -12.68 22.30
N GLU A 82 13.81 -12.19 21.27
CA GLU A 82 14.40 -10.84 21.28
C GLU A 82 13.34 -9.72 21.21
N LEU A 83 12.08 -10.05 20.86
CA LEU A 83 10.99 -9.09 20.88
C LEU A 83 10.46 -8.88 22.31
N HIS A 84 10.40 -7.63 22.74
CA HIS A 84 9.69 -7.22 23.96
C HIS A 84 8.17 -7.31 23.77
N TYR A 85 7.60 -8.49 23.99
CA TYR A 85 6.20 -8.82 23.72
C TYR A 85 5.19 -7.80 24.28
N SER A 86 5.40 -7.29 25.49
CA SER A 86 4.52 -6.31 26.14
C SER A 86 4.50 -4.93 25.45
N LEU A 87 5.52 -4.61 24.66
CA LEU A 87 5.65 -3.35 23.92
C LEU A 87 5.26 -3.48 22.46
N VAL A 88 5.11 -4.71 21.96
CA VAL A 88 4.70 -4.97 20.58
C VAL A 88 3.22 -4.68 20.43
N LYS A 89 2.89 -3.73 19.57
CA LYS A 89 1.53 -3.46 19.13
C LYS A 89 1.45 -3.55 17.63
N GLY A 90 0.44 -4.24 17.12
CA GLY A 90 0.31 -4.43 15.69
C GLY A 90 -0.96 -5.17 15.30
N THR A 91 -0.97 -5.64 14.06
CA THR A 91 -2.08 -6.36 13.46
C THR A 91 -1.54 -7.52 12.63
N VAL A 92 -2.22 -8.66 12.72
CA VAL A 92 -2.05 -9.81 11.83
C VAL A 92 -3.20 -9.81 10.84
N THR A 93 -2.91 -9.57 9.58
CA THR A 93 -3.89 -9.63 8.49
C THR A 93 -3.72 -10.89 7.68
N LEU A 94 -4.83 -11.57 7.41
CA LEU A 94 -4.89 -12.73 6.53
C LEU A 94 -5.67 -12.37 5.28
N TYR A 95 -4.98 -12.45 4.15
CA TYR A 95 -5.53 -12.21 2.82
C TYR A 95 -5.66 -13.53 2.05
N ARG A 96 -6.79 -13.74 1.39
CA ARG A 96 -7.03 -14.89 0.52
C ARG A 96 -7.09 -14.43 -0.94
N PRO A 97 -6.08 -14.78 -1.76
CA PRO A 97 -6.04 -14.37 -3.17
C PRO A 97 -7.27 -14.76 -4.00
N SER A 98 -7.96 -15.82 -3.61
CA SER A 98 -9.15 -16.32 -4.32
C SER A 98 -10.46 -15.65 -3.91
N ASN A 99 -10.52 -15.01 -2.74
CA ASN A 99 -11.76 -14.42 -2.23
C ASN A 99 -11.49 -13.44 -1.08
N GLU A 100 -11.45 -12.15 -1.41
CA GLU A 100 -11.23 -11.04 -0.47
C GLU A 100 -12.28 -10.96 0.66
N LYS A 101 -13.49 -11.49 0.45
CA LYS A 101 -14.55 -11.44 1.48
C LYS A 101 -14.25 -12.31 2.70
N LEU A 102 -13.25 -13.18 2.60
CA LEU A 102 -12.78 -14.03 3.68
C LEU A 102 -11.56 -13.45 4.38
N ASP A 103 -11.10 -12.26 3.98
CA ASP A 103 -9.97 -11.60 4.60
C ASP A 103 -10.36 -11.12 5.99
N PHE A 104 -9.43 -11.21 6.93
CA PHE A 104 -9.66 -10.77 8.29
C PHE A 104 -8.38 -10.32 8.98
N GLU A 105 -8.59 -9.49 9.99
CA GLU A 105 -7.54 -8.93 10.83
C GLU A 105 -7.71 -9.39 12.27
N LEU A 106 -6.59 -9.61 12.93
CA LEU A 106 -6.51 -9.90 14.35
C LEU A 106 -5.53 -8.90 14.99
N PRO A 107 -5.88 -8.27 16.13
CA PRO A 107 -4.92 -7.46 16.85
C PRO A 107 -3.76 -8.35 17.31
N LEU A 108 -2.53 -7.91 17.04
CA LEU A 108 -1.34 -8.56 17.55
C LEU A 108 -1.15 -8.13 19.01
N SER A 109 -1.45 -9.06 19.91
CA SER A 109 -1.12 -8.94 21.33
C SER A 109 -0.25 -10.13 21.70
N LEU A 110 1.05 -9.88 21.76
CA LEU A 110 2.02 -10.87 22.21
C LEU A 110 2.06 -10.81 23.74
N ASN A 111 1.25 -11.64 24.39
CA ASN A 111 1.45 -11.94 25.82
C ASN A 111 2.43 -13.11 25.99
N GLU A 112 2.59 -13.92 24.94
CA GLU A 112 3.47 -15.08 24.87
C GLU A 112 4.24 -15.03 23.54
N SER A 113 5.30 -15.83 23.41
CA SER A 113 6.08 -15.99 22.18
C SER A 113 5.30 -16.62 21.03
N LYS A 114 4.02 -16.97 21.24
CA LYS A 114 3.17 -17.66 20.29
C LYS A 114 1.81 -16.98 20.17
N MET A 115 1.30 -16.93 18.94
CA MET A 115 -0.05 -16.48 18.63
C MET A 115 -0.75 -17.52 17.78
N LEU A 116 -1.95 -17.91 18.20
CA LEU A 116 -2.79 -18.84 17.45
C LEU A 116 -3.80 -18.06 16.59
N ILE A 117 -3.80 -18.33 15.30
CA ILE A 117 -4.88 -17.95 14.39
C ILE A 117 -5.89 -19.10 14.39
N PRO A 118 -7.13 -18.90 14.91
CA PRO A 118 -8.10 -19.98 15.07
C PRO A 118 -8.50 -20.66 13.75
N ALA A 119 -8.56 -22.00 13.75
CA ALA A 119 -8.96 -22.79 12.58
C ALA A 119 -10.34 -22.42 12.03
N ASN A 120 -11.29 -22.01 12.89
CA ASN A 120 -12.64 -21.67 12.47
C ASN A 120 -12.72 -20.43 11.56
N LYS A 121 -11.68 -19.59 11.55
CA LYS A 121 -11.56 -18.44 10.64
C LYS A 121 -10.84 -18.79 9.34
N MET A 122 -10.19 -19.96 9.28
CA MET A 122 -9.36 -20.38 8.16
C MET A 122 -10.00 -21.54 7.41
N ILE A 123 -10.35 -21.29 6.15
CA ILE A 123 -10.77 -22.34 5.21
C ILE A 123 -9.54 -22.88 4.50
N ASP A 124 -9.53 -24.17 4.17
CA ASP A 124 -8.43 -24.80 3.43
C ASP A 124 -8.10 -24.04 2.12
N GLY A 125 -6.81 -23.92 1.83
CA GLY A 125 -6.29 -23.26 0.64
C GLY A 125 -5.16 -22.26 0.89
N ARG A 126 -4.87 -21.43 -0.11
CA ARG A 126 -3.77 -20.45 -0.05
C ARG A 126 -4.17 -19.20 0.74
N TRP A 127 -3.30 -18.80 1.66
CA TRP A 127 -3.42 -17.57 2.44
C TRP A 127 -2.11 -16.79 2.39
N ASN A 128 -2.22 -15.47 2.42
CA ASN A 128 -1.11 -14.56 2.65
C ASN A 128 -1.26 -13.98 4.05
N ILE A 129 -0.30 -14.26 4.91
CA ILE A 129 -0.22 -13.71 6.25
C ILE A 129 0.67 -12.47 6.18
N ILE A 130 0.15 -11.35 6.67
CA ILE A 130 0.87 -10.09 6.82
C ILE A 130 0.83 -9.74 8.31
N ILE A 131 1.98 -9.52 8.92
CA ILE A 131 2.09 -9.09 10.32
C ILE A 131 2.77 -7.73 10.29
N SER A 132 2.03 -6.69 10.65
CA SER A 132 2.56 -5.34 10.81
C SER A 132 2.58 -5.02 12.30
N PHE A 133 3.74 -4.65 12.82
CA PHE A 133 3.86 -4.30 14.23
C PHE A 133 4.92 -3.23 14.47
N ASN A 134 4.74 -2.46 15.54
CA ASN A 134 5.71 -1.47 15.97
C ASN A 134 6.28 -1.89 17.33
N GLN A 135 7.59 -1.69 17.49
CA GLN A 135 8.28 -1.81 18.76
C GLN A 135 9.19 -0.60 18.95
N ASN A 136 9.00 0.16 20.03
CA ASN A 136 9.83 1.31 20.39
C ASN A 136 10.01 2.36 19.28
N GLY A 137 9.01 2.53 18.40
CA GLY A 137 9.07 3.48 17.30
C GLY A 137 9.64 2.91 15.99
N GLU A 138 10.14 1.67 15.99
CA GLU A 138 10.52 0.95 14.79
C GLU A 138 9.35 0.11 14.27
N GLU A 139 9.07 0.23 12.98
CA GLU A 139 8.06 -0.59 12.30
C GLU A 139 8.69 -1.87 11.77
N TYR A 140 7.90 -2.94 11.83
CA TYR A 140 8.26 -4.28 11.40
C TYR A 140 7.13 -4.83 10.53
N LEU A 141 7.49 -5.42 9.40
CA LEU A 141 6.57 -6.05 8.48
C LEU A 141 7.04 -7.45 8.09
N TYR A 142 6.20 -8.45 8.36
CA TYR A 142 6.41 -9.82 7.93
C TYR A 142 5.34 -10.23 6.93
N LYS A 143 5.75 -10.77 5.79
CA LYS A 143 4.84 -11.31 4.77
C LYS A 143 5.17 -12.77 4.48
N LYS A 144 4.15 -13.62 4.49
CA LYS A 144 4.32 -15.04 4.14
C LYS A 144 3.08 -15.61 3.47
N SER A 145 3.27 -16.19 2.30
CA SER A 145 2.26 -17.04 1.68
C SER A 145 2.35 -18.45 2.24
N ILE A 146 1.21 -19.01 2.64
CA ILE A 146 1.06 -20.36 3.16
C ILE A 146 -0.06 -21.09 2.43
N THR A 147 -0.07 -22.42 2.55
CA THR A 147 -1.24 -23.24 2.23
C THR A 147 -1.70 -23.85 3.54
N TYR A 148 -2.93 -23.50 3.94
CA TYR A 148 -3.59 -24.06 5.11
C TYR A 148 -4.17 -25.41 4.73
#